data_AF-B8L1E8-F1
#
_entry.id   AF-B8L1E8-F1
#
_cell.length_a   1.000
_cell.length_b   1.000
_cell.length_c   1.000
_cell.angle_alpha   90.00
_cell.angle_beta   90.00
_cell.angle_gamma   90.00
#
_symmetry.space_group_name_H-M   'P 1'
#
loop_
_entity.id
_entity.type
_entity.pdbx_description
1 polymer ?
#
loop_
_entity_poly.entity_id
_entity_poly.type
_entity_poly.pdbx_seq_one_letter_code
_entity_poly.pdbx_strand_id
1 'polypeptide(L)'
;MSVDYPNETDDKGIPLFDRAVKLLGPLNHDEMYGFVPALALGGPCRLDHLQKVNAAEHLLFLAQLGERRVMVDIVAEAKKRGL
;
A
#
# COMPACT_ATOMS: atom_id res chain seq x y z
N MET A 1 18.83 5.09 -12.92
CA MET A 1 17.86 4.25 -13.64
C MET A 1 16.63 4.15 -12.74
N SER A 2 15.66 5.05 -12.90
CA SER A 2 14.40 4.98 -12.14
C SER A 2 13.53 3.94 -12.82
N VAL A 3 13.42 2.77 -12.19
CA VAL A 3 12.37 1.82 -12.55
C VAL A 3 11.05 2.51 -12.22
N ASP A 4 10.17 2.61 -13.21
CA ASP A 4 8.86 3.24 -13.09
C ASP A 4 7.95 2.29 -12.28
N TYR A 5 8.23 2.19 -10.97
CA TYR A 5 7.38 1.46 -10.05
C TYR A 5 6.09 2.25 -9.88
N PRO A 6 4.91 1.64 -10.07
CA PRO A 6 3.64 2.31 -9.81
C PRO A 6 3.65 2.81 -8.37
N ASN A 7 3.61 4.14 -8.21
CA ASN A 7 3.58 4.80 -6.91
C ASN A 7 2.11 5.07 -6.56
N GLU A 8 1.69 4.59 -5.39
CA GLU A 8 0.36 4.87 -4.88
C GLU A 8 0.17 6.39 -4.71
N THR A 9 -0.99 6.89 -5.12
CA THR A 9 -1.32 8.31 -5.04
C THR A 9 -2.26 8.61 -3.89
N ASP A 10 -2.17 9.82 -3.34
CA ASP A 10 -3.19 10.31 -2.42
C ASP A 10 -4.52 10.60 -3.14
N ASP A 11 -5.52 11.03 -2.36
CA ASP A 11 -6.84 11.46 -2.84
C ASP A 11 -6.82 12.61 -3.86
N LYS A 12 -5.67 13.27 -4.08
CA LYS A 12 -5.46 14.31 -5.09
C LYS A 12 -4.67 13.81 -6.31
N GLY A 13 -4.39 12.50 -6.39
CA GLY A 13 -3.61 11.92 -7.48
C GLY A 13 -2.12 12.22 -7.40
N ILE A 14 -1.61 12.67 -6.24
CA ILE A 14 -0.20 13.01 -6.08
C ILE A 14 0.54 11.77 -5.53
N PRO A 15 1.69 11.37 -6.10
CA PRO A 15 2.45 10.20 -5.63
C PRO A 15 2.87 10.31 -4.15
N LEU A 16 2.70 9.24 -3.36
CA LEU A 16 2.88 9.28 -1.90
C LEU A 16 4.32 9.01 -1.46
N PHE A 17 5.01 8.04 -2.08
CA PHE A 17 6.21 7.44 -1.50
C PHE A 17 7.31 8.45 -1.12
N ASP A 18 7.81 9.24 -2.08
CA ASP A 18 8.89 10.20 -1.80
C ASP A 18 8.50 11.27 -0.77
N ARG A 19 7.21 11.66 -0.76
CA ARG A 19 6.70 12.61 0.22
C ARG A 19 6.60 11.99 1.61
N ALA A 20 6.24 10.71 1.70
CA ALA A 20 6.24 9.95 2.96
C ALA A 20 7.67 9.80 3.49
N VAL A 21 8.65 9.46 2.65
CA VAL A 21 10.07 9.40 3.02
C VAL A 21 10.56 10.74 3.55
N LYS A 22 10.20 11.85 2.88
CA LYS A 22 10.58 13.20 3.31
C LYS A 22 9.96 13.60 4.64
N LEU A 23 8.72 13.20 4.91
CA LEU A 23 7.98 13.59 6.12
C LEU A 23 8.31 12.70 7.32
N LEU A 24 8.35 11.38 7.11
CA LEU A 24 8.43 10.36 8.17
C LEU A 24 9.82 9.74 8.32
N GLY A 25 10.73 10.04 7.37
CA GLY A 25 12.06 9.43 7.29
C GLY A 25 12.04 8.05 6.65
N PRO A 26 13.22 7.49 6.31
CA PRO A 26 13.34 6.16 5.73
C PRO A 26 12.83 5.08 6.70
N LEU A 27 12.36 3.97 6.13
CA LEU A 27 11.91 2.79 6.87
C LEU A 27 13.10 1.93 7.32
N ASN A 28 12.96 1.32 8.50
CA ASN A 28 13.75 0.15 8.87
C ASN A 28 13.24 -1.10 8.12
N HIS A 29 14.03 -2.18 8.17
CA HIS A 29 13.72 -3.44 7.48
C HIS A 29 12.38 -4.10 7.88
N ASP A 30 11.84 -3.75 9.04
CA ASP A 30 10.63 -4.27 9.65
C ASP A 30 9.48 -3.24 9.69
N GLU A 31 9.67 -2.07 9.08
CA GLU A 31 8.68 -1.00 9.04
C GLU A 31 8.02 -0.86 7.66
N MET A 32 6.81 -0.31 7.64
CA MET A 32 6.13 0.17 6.44
C MET A 32 5.45 1.52 6.68
N TYR A 33 5.13 2.24 5.62
CA TYR A 33 4.19 3.36 5.69
C TYR A 33 2.76 2.80 5.62
N GLY A 34 2.02 2.91 6.72
CA GLY A 34 0.63 2.46 6.81
C GLY A 34 -0.32 3.61 7.09
N PHE A 35 -1.54 3.54 6.53
CA PHE A 35 -2.59 4.50 6.85
C PHE A 35 -3.18 4.24 8.24
N VAL A 36 -3.29 5.29 9.04
CA VAL A 36 -3.89 5.26 10.37
C VAL A 36 -4.94 6.35 10.48
N PRO A 37 -6.25 6.02 10.55
CA PRO A 37 -6.82 4.67 10.55
C PRO A 37 -6.68 3.97 9.19
N ALA A 38 -6.80 2.63 9.19
CA ALA A 38 -6.74 1.83 7.96
C ALA A 38 -7.83 2.24 6.96
N LEU A 39 -7.50 2.24 5.65
CA LEU A 39 -8.44 2.61 4.58
C LEU A 39 -9.71 1.75 4.58
N ALA A 40 -9.60 0.46 4.93
CA ALA A 40 -10.73 -0.46 5.04
C ALA A 40 -11.77 -0.01 6.10
N LEU A 41 -11.38 0.84 7.04
CA LEU A 41 -12.25 1.42 8.07
C LEU A 41 -12.80 2.81 7.66
N GLY A 42 -12.62 3.22 6.41
CA GLY A 42 -13.03 4.54 5.93
C GLY A 42 -12.03 5.66 6.21
N GLY A 43 -10.77 5.32 6.54
CA GLY A 43 -9.70 6.29 6.69
C GLY A 43 -9.36 7.03 5.39
N PRO A 44 -8.85 8.27 5.46
CA PRO A 44 -8.50 9.04 4.28
C PRO A 44 -7.19 8.56 3.64
N CYS A 45 -7.15 8.52 2.31
CA CYS A 45 -5.92 8.27 1.55
C CYS A 45 -5.10 9.57 1.42
N ARG A 46 -4.50 10.04 2.52
CA ARG A 46 -3.73 11.30 2.58
C ARG A 46 -2.38 11.13 3.26
N LEU A 47 -1.40 11.94 2.85
CA LEU A 47 -0.04 11.92 3.38
C LEU A 47 0.04 12.12 4.90
N ASP A 48 -0.82 12.97 5.46
CA ASP A 48 -0.87 13.28 6.90
C ASP A 48 -1.49 12.17 7.75
N HIS A 49 -1.99 11.10 7.12
CA HIS A 49 -2.50 9.91 7.79
C HIS A 49 -1.58 8.69 7.60
N LEU A 50 -0.41 8.87 6.99
CA LEU A 50 0.63 7.85 6.97
C LEU A 50 1.44 7.90 8.27
N GLN A 51 1.75 6.73 8.80
CA GLN A 51 2.68 6.54 9.90
C GLN A 51 3.68 5.44 9.56
N LYS A 52 4.88 5.50 10.13
CA LYS A 52 5.76 4.33 10.18
C LYS A 52 5.19 3.36 11.20
N VAL A 53 4.94 2.13 10.78
CA VAL A 53 4.37 1.07 11.61
C VAL A 53 5.17 -0.21 11.42
N ASN A 54 5.18 -1.09 12.43
CA ASN A 54 5.74 -2.43 12.26
C ASN A 54 4.93 -3.16 11.18
N ALA A 55 5.60 -3.66 10.14
CA ALA A 55 4.96 -4.24 8.98
C ALA A 55 4.20 -5.51 9.33
N ALA A 56 4.78 -6.41 10.13
CA ALA A 56 4.15 -7.68 10.48
C ALA A 56 2.88 -7.47 11.31
N GLU A 57 2.95 -6.61 12.34
CA GLU A 57 1.81 -6.29 13.20
C GLU A 57 0.70 -5.59 12.41
N HIS A 58 1.05 -4.60 11.59
CA HIS A 58 0.07 -3.85 10.81
C HIS A 58 -0.62 -4.72 9.75
N LEU A 59 0.13 -5.57 9.04
CA LEU A 59 -0.43 -6.52 8.09
C LEU A 59 -1.32 -7.57 8.76
N LEU A 60 -0.95 -8.06 9.96
CA LEU A 60 -1.78 -8.98 10.73
C LEU A 60 -3.11 -8.33 11.13
N PHE A 61 -3.08 -7.06 11.56
CA PHE A 61 -4.29 -6.29 11.82
C PHE A 61 -5.14 -6.11 10.57
N LEU A 62 -4.55 -5.67 9.45
CA LEU A 62 -5.27 -5.48 8.18
C LEU A 62 -5.92 -6.78 7.68
N ALA A 63 -5.25 -7.93 7.87
CA ALA A 63 -5.77 -9.24 7.49
C ALA A 63 -7.04 -9.65 8.25
N GLN A 64 -7.37 -8.98 9.35
CA GLN A 64 -8.58 -9.21 10.14
C GLN A 64 -9.75 -8.28 9.73
N LEU A 65 -9.49 -7.22 8.97
CA LEU A 65 -10.49 -6.16 8.70
C LEU A 65 -11.48 -6.47 7.58
N GLY A 66 -11.22 -7.46 6.73
CA GLY A 66 -12.06 -7.71 5.56
C GLY A 66 -12.04 -9.14 5.05
N GLU A 67 -13.02 -9.46 4.20
CA GLU A 67 -13.08 -10.76 3.56
C GLU A 67 -11.92 -10.93 2.56
N ARG A 68 -11.17 -12.00 2.73
CA ARG A 68 -10.10 -12.38 1.79
C ARG A 68 -10.74 -12.91 0.52
N ARG A 69 -10.56 -12.20 -0.60
CA ARG A 69 -10.97 -12.66 -1.92
C ARG A 69 -9.80 -13.27 -2.66
N VAL A 70 -10.00 -14.48 -3.19
CA VAL A 70 -9.05 -15.09 -4.13
C VAL A 70 -9.21 -14.39 -5.46
N MET A 71 -8.16 -13.73 -5.92
CA MET A 71 -8.11 -13.13 -7.25
C MET A 71 -7.58 -14.15 -8.26
N VAL A 72 -8.08 -14.06 -9.49
CA VAL A 72 -7.58 -14.89 -10.59
C VAL A 72 -6.14 -14.49 -10.89
N ASP A 73 -5.28 -15.48 -11.13
CA ASP A 73 -3.94 -15.24 -11.67
C ASP A 73 -4.08 -14.63 -13.08
N ILE A 74 -3.85 -13.32 -13.16
CA ILE A 74 -4.00 -12.53 -14.38
C ILE A 74 -3.04 -13.04 -15.47
N VAL A 75 -1.84 -13.49 -15.11
CA VAL A 75 -0.84 -13.96 -16.08
C VAL A 75 -1.23 -15.32 -16.63
N ALA A 76 -1.67 -16.23 -15.76
CA ALA A 76 -2.17 -17.53 -16.19
C ALA A 76 -3.43 -17.39 -17.08
N GLU A 77 -4.33 -16.46 -16.73
CA GLU A 77 -5.55 -16.20 -17.49
C GLU A 77 -5.25 -15.52 -18.84
N ALA A 78 -4.32 -14.56 -18.89
CA ALA A 78 -3.90 -13.91 -20.13
C ALA A 78 -3.33 -14.93 -21.13
N LYS A 79 -2.45 -15.83 -20.65
CA LYS A 79 -1.90 -16.92 -21.48
C LYS A 79 -2.98 -17.87 -21.99
N LYS A 80 -3.98 -18.22 -21.16
CA LYS A 80 -5.14 -19.03 -21.60
C LYS A 80 -5.95 -18.35 -22.70
N ARG A 81 -5.99 -17.02 -22.72
CA ARG A 81 -6.69 -16.20 -23.73
C ARG A 81 -5.83 -15.87 -24.95
N GLY A 82 -4.58 -16.32 -25.01
CA GLY A 82 -3.68 -16.11 -26.15
C GLY A 82 -3.09 -14.69 -26.25
N LEU A 83 -3.02 -13.98 -25.13
CA LEU A 83 -2.35 -12.67 -24.99
C LEU A 83 -0.88 -12.85 -24.60
#